data_AF-A0A949Y2B2-F1
#
_entry.id   AF-A0A949Y2B2-F1
#
_cell.length_a   1.000
_cell.length_b   1.000
_cell.length_c   1.000
_cell.angle_alpha   90.00
_cell.angle_beta   90.00
_cell.angle_gamma   90.00
#
_symmetry.space_group_name_H-M   'P 1'
#
loop_
_entity.id
_entity.type
_entity.pdbx_description
1 polymer ?
#
loop_
_entity_poly.entity_id
_entity_poly.type
_entity_poly.pdbx_seq_one_letter_code
_entity_poly.pdbx_strand_id
1 'polypeptide(L)'
;QIPRWADEGIAVLSEPSSEQRLRAADLEKPLAAGRLFQVKDLMVMDYPDGQYWGLYYAQSVSLTRFLVEQGTPAQFIQFVQGTLHNQPEAELRRIYQIDGYADLQIRWLAYARGKSAEVSTVAESSHEATTARRMGLVRE
;
A
#
# COMPACT_ATOMS: atom_id res chain seq x y z
N GLN A 1 12.27 -11.61 -14.54
CA GLN A 1 12.42 -10.26 -13.94
C GLN A 1 11.23 -10.05 -13.02
N ILE A 2 11.44 -9.50 -11.82
CA ILE A 2 10.33 -9.21 -10.88
C ILE A 2 9.47 -8.07 -11.46
N PRO A 3 8.13 -8.12 -11.36
CA PRO A 3 7.27 -7.01 -11.79
C PRO A 3 7.60 -5.71 -11.06
N ARG A 4 7.59 -4.58 -11.76
CA ARG A 4 8.06 -3.29 -11.22
C ARG A 4 7.33 -2.87 -9.95
N TRP A 5 6.00 -2.96 -9.93
CA TRP A 5 5.23 -2.63 -8.73
C TRP A 5 5.68 -3.42 -7.49
N ALA A 6 6.05 -4.70 -7.66
CA ALA A 6 6.50 -5.55 -6.57
C ALA A 6 7.93 -5.21 -6.16
N ASP A 7 8.81 -4.94 -7.13
CA ASP A 7 10.20 -4.50 -6.89
C ASP A 7 10.23 -3.21 -6.07
N GLU A 8 9.46 -2.19 -6.49
CA GLU A 8 9.38 -0.90 -5.79
C GLU A 8 8.73 -1.04 -4.41
N GLY A 9 7.70 -1.88 -4.30
CA GLY A 9 7.06 -2.17 -3.01
C GLY A 9 7.99 -2.84 -2.02
N ILE A 10 8.74 -3.86 -2.45
CA ILE A 10 9.75 -4.56 -1.62
C ILE A 10 10.86 -3.61 -1.21
N ALA A 11 11.34 -2.77 -2.13
CA ALA A 11 12.39 -1.79 -1.86
C ALA A 11 11.97 -0.86 -0.72
N VAL A 12 10.78 -0.25 -0.80
CA VAL A 12 10.29 0.66 0.25
C VAL A 12 9.97 -0.07 1.55
N LEU A 13 9.39 -1.27 1.51
CA LEU A 13 9.14 -2.04 2.74
C LEU A 13 10.43 -2.45 3.48
N SER A 14 11.58 -2.38 2.81
CA SER A 14 12.90 -2.63 3.40
C SER A 14 13.55 -1.37 4.00
N GLU A 15 12.97 -0.19 3.77
CA GLU A 15 13.43 1.09 4.31
C GLU A 15 13.00 1.28 5.78
N PRO A 16 13.57 2.26 6.52
CA PRO A 16 13.10 2.59 7.87
C PRO A 16 11.61 2.96 7.91
N SER A 17 10.96 2.71 9.06
CA SER A 17 9.52 2.95 9.22
C SER A 17 9.07 4.39 8.93
N SER A 18 9.95 5.38 9.12
CA SER A 18 9.67 6.78 8.77
C SER A 18 9.51 6.99 7.27
N GLU A 19 10.39 6.42 6.46
CA GLU A 19 10.34 6.51 5.00
C GLU A 19 9.11 5.77 4.46
N GLN A 20 8.83 4.57 5.00
CA GLN A 20 7.61 3.83 4.68
C GLN A 20 6.33 4.65 4.93
N ARG A 21 6.26 5.40 6.03
CA ARG A 21 5.12 6.27 6.36
C ARG A 21 5.01 7.45 5.40
N LEU A 22 6.13 8.10 5.06
CA LEU A 22 6.14 9.20 4.10
C LEU A 22 5.60 8.74 2.74
N ARG A 23 6.08 7.59 2.24
CA ARG A 23 5.59 7.00 0.98
C ARG A 23 4.12 6.58 1.05
N ALA A 24 3.65 6.10 2.20
CA ALA A 24 2.25 5.76 2.40
C ALA A 24 1.34 7.01 2.39
N ALA A 25 1.81 8.13 2.95
CA ALA A 25 1.06 9.38 2.97
C ALA A 25 0.81 9.96 1.56
N ASP A 26 1.72 9.71 0.61
CA ASP A 26 1.55 10.12 -0.79
C ASP A 26 0.30 9.53 -1.46
N LEU A 27 -0.24 8.42 -0.92
CA LEU A 27 -1.46 7.79 -1.44
C LEU A 27 -2.75 8.45 -0.92
N GLU A 28 -2.72 9.19 0.19
CA GLU A 28 -3.93 9.69 0.85
C GLU A 28 -4.78 10.59 -0.06
N LYS A 29 -4.15 11.60 -0.68
CA LYS A 29 -4.85 12.54 -1.56
C LYS A 29 -5.39 11.86 -2.84
N PRO A 30 -4.60 11.05 -3.58
CA PRO A 30 -5.12 10.30 -4.72
C PRO A 30 -6.25 9.33 -4.36
N LEU A 31 -6.13 8.64 -3.21
CA LEU A 31 -7.13 7.69 -2.71
C LEU A 31 -8.46 8.38 -2.43
N ALA A 32 -8.44 9.53 -1.73
CA ALA A 32 -9.62 10.32 -1.45
C ALA A 32 -10.28 10.88 -2.72
N ALA A 33 -9.47 11.24 -3.72
CA ALA A 33 -9.96 11.78 -4.99
C ALA A 33 -10.38 10.68 -5.99
N GLY A 34 -10.23 9.40 -5.67
CA GLY A 34 -10.48 8.29 -6.60
C GLY A 34 -9.56 8.29 -7.84
N ARG A 35 -8.41 8.98 -7.77
CA ARG A 35 -7.44 9.09 -8.87
C ARG A 35 -6.34 8.06 -8.68
N LEU A 36 -6.66 6.81 -8.99
CA LEU A 36 -5.80 5.65 -8.76
C LEU A 36 -5.62 4.86 -10.07
N PHE A 37 -4.55 4.09 -10.14
CA PHE A 37 -4.46 3.03 -11.14
C PHE A 37 -5.42 1.89 -10.75
N GLN A 38 -6.04 1.24 -11.73
CA GLN A 38 -6.67 -0.05 -11.47
C GLN A 38 -5.56 -1.06 -11.16
N VAL A 39 -5.77 -1.95 -10.17
CA VAL A 39 -4.73 -2.92 -9.74
C VAL A 39 -4.27 -3.81 -10.89
N LYS A 40 -5.17 -4.17 -11.82
CA LYS A 40 -4.84 -4.94 -13.02
C LYS A 40 -3.80 -4.21 -13.89
N ASP A 41 -3.91 -2.89 -14.01
CA ASP A 41 -3.06 -2.07 -14.89
C ASP A 41 -1.75 -1.75 -14.17
N LEU A 42 -1.82 -1.43 -12.88
CA LEU A 42 -0.64 -1.24 -12.02
C LEU A 42 0.29 -2.46 -12.07
N MET A 43 -0.28 -3.67 -11.96
CA MET A 43 0.50 -4.90 -11.82
C MET A 43 1.25 -5.32 -13.09
N VAL A 44 0.82 -4.86 -14.27
CA VAL A 44 1.41 -5.21 -15.57
C VAL A 44 2.19 -4.06 -16.21
N MET A 45 2.11 -2.87 -15.64
CA MET A 45 2.75 -1.67 -16.17
C MET A 45 4.25 -1.64 -15.84
N ASP A 46 5.06 -1.35 -16.85
CA ASP A 46 6.51 -1.14 -16.68
C ASP A 46 6.79 0.18 -15.95
N TYR A 47 6.38 1.32 -16.51
CA TYR A 47 6.36 2.63 -15.85
C TYR A 47 5.26 3.52 -16.46
N PRO A 48 4.61 4.39 -15.68
CA PRO A 48 3.73 5.41 -16.23
C PRO A 48 4.52 6.64 -16.69
N ASP A 49 3.80 7.61 -17.28
CA ASP A 49 4.35 8.94 -17.54
C ASP A 49 4.92 9.57 -16.25
N GLY A 50 5.98 10.37 -16.39
CA GLY A 50 6.73 10.99 -15.28
C GLY A 50 5.86 11.67 -14.22
N GLN A 51 4.79 12.34 -14.64
CA GLN A 51 3.86 13.02 -13.75
C GLN A 51 3.10 12.08 -12.78
N TYR A 52 3.01 10.79 -13.10
CA TYR A 52 2.31 9.78 -12.29
C TYR A 52 3.26 8.86 -11.51
N TRP A 53 4.58 9.11 -11.56
CA TRP A 53 5.55 8.29 -10.85
C TRP A 53 5.26 8.23 -9.35
N GLY A 54 5.04 9.39 -8.71
CA GLY A 54 4.73 9.44 -7.28
C GLY A 54 3.52 8.59 -6.91
N LEU A 55 2.45 8.63 -7.71
CA LEU A 55 1.25 7.81 -7.51
C LEU A 55 1.56 6.31 -7.69
N TYR A 56 2.31 5.94 -8.73
CA TYR A 56 2.68 4.55 -8.99
C TYR A 56 3.48 3.95 -7.85
N TYR A 57 4.48 4.69 -7.35
CA TYR A 57 5.26 4.30 -6.18
C TYR A 57 4.36 4.12 -4.95
N ALA A 58 3.59 5.16 -4.59
CA ALA A 58 2.73 5.11 -3.40
C ALA A 58 1.72 3.96 -3.45
N GLN A 59 1.12 3.72 -4.63
CA GLN A 59 0.16 2.63 -4.82
C GLN A 59 0.83 1.25 -4.79
N SER A 60 2.01 1.11 -5.38
CA SER A 60 2.80 -0.14 -5.39
C SER A 60 3.19 -0.56 -3.98
N VAL A 61 3.63 0.39 -3.15
CA VAL A 61 3.97 0.17 -1.74
C VAL A 61 2.73 -0.25 -0.95
N SER A 62 1.61 0.45 -1.15
CA SER A 62 0.34 0.14 -0.46
C SER A 62 -0.17 -1.26 -0.83
N LEU A 63 -0.17 -1.62 -2.12
CA LEU A 63 -0.61 -2.94 -2.58
C LEU A 63 0.31 -4.06 -2.07
N THR A 64 1.62 -3.84 -2.10
CA THR A 64 2.61 -4.79 -1.56
C THR A 64 2.38 -5.02 -0.08
N ARG A 65 2.22 -3.95 0.70
CA ARG A 65 1.92 -4.05 2.13
C ARG A 65 0.63 -4.82 2.38
N PHE A 66 -0.44 -4.50 1.65
CA PHE A 66 -1.71 -5.22 1.74
C PHE A 66 -1.51 -6.73 1.56
N LEU A 67 -0.85 -7.15 0.47
CA LEU A 67 -0.65 -8.57 0.18
C LEU A 67 0.25 -9.29 1.18
N VAL A 68 1.23 -8.58 1.77
CA VAL A 68 2.05 -9.12 2.86
C VAL A 68 1.23 -9.27 4.14
N GLU A 69 0.40 -8.28 4.50
CA GLU A 69 -0.43 -8.30 5.70
C GLU A 69 -1.63 -9.26 5.60
N GLN A 70 -2.16 -9.52 4.40
CA GLN A 70 -3.22 -10.53 4.19
C GLN A 70 -2.72 -11.97 4.34
N GLY A 71 -1.41 -12.19 4.24
CA GLY A 71 -0.80 -13.51 4.39
C GLY A 71 0.49 -13.41 5.17
N THR A 72 1.60 -13.73 4.50
CA THR A 72 2.95 -13.66 5.06
C THR A 72 3.92 -13.16 3.99
N PRO A 73 5.11 -12.66 4.37
CA PRO A 73 6.14 -12.31 3.40
C PRO A 73 6.49 -13.46 2.44
N ALA A 74 6.54 -14.70 2.95
CA ALA A 74 6.82 -15.88 2.13
C ALA A 74 5.71 -16.14 1.09
N GLN A 75 4.44 -16.01 1.48
CA GLN A 75 3.31 -16.12 0.56
C GLN A 75 3.31 -15.02 -0.50
N PHE A 76 3.71 -13.79 -0.15
CA PHE A 76 3.87 -12.71 -1.12
C PHE A 76 4.97 -13.02 -2.15
N ILE A 77 6.12 -13.52 -1.72
CA ILE A 77 7.18 -13.94 -2.65
C ILE A 77 6.69 -15.07 -3.56
N GLN A 78 5.99 -16.06 -3.00
CA GLN A 78 5.38 -17.15 -3.78
C GLN A 78 4.38 -16.61 -4.82
N PHE A 79 3.56 -15.64 -4.44
CA PHE A 79 2.61 -14.97 -5.34
C PHE A 79 3.33 -14.29 -6.50
N VAL A 80 4.31 -13.43 -6.21
CA VAL A 80 5.08 -12.71 -7.22
C VAL A 80 5.76 -13.68 -8.18
N GLN A 81 6.38 -14.76 -7.68
CA GLN A 81 6.97 -15.80 -8.50
C GLN A 81 5.94 -16.50 -9.40
N GLY A 82 4.77 -16.85 -8.88
CA GLY A 82 3.69 -17.46 -9.64
C GLY A 82 3.15 -16.55 -10.76
N THR A 83 3.13 -15.23 -10.54
CA THR A 83 2.68 -14.26 -11.56
C THR A 83 3.59 -14.19 -12.78
N LEU A 84 4.88 -14.57 -12.66
CA LEU A 84 5.84 -14.61 -13.79
C LEU A 84 5.44 -15.61 -14.88
N HIS A 85 4.57 -16.56 -14.55
CA HIS A 85 4.02 -17.54 -15.50
C HIS A 85 2.66 -17.13 -16.07
N ASN A 86 2.33 -15.83 -16.05
CA ASN A 86 1.09 -15.23 -16.54
C ASN A 86 -0.19 -15.80 -15.88
N GLN A 87 -0.12 -16.13 -14.59
CA GLN A 87 -1.28 -16.61 -13.81
C GLN A 87 -1.65 -15.75 -12.57
N PRO A 88 -1.70 -14.40 -12.64
CA PRO A 88 -1.92 -13.59 -11.43
C PRO A 88 -3.24 -13.88 -10.71
N GLU A 89 -4.35 -14.04 -11.44
CA GLU A 89 -5.66 -14.29 -10.83
C GLU A 89 -5.78 -15.69 -10.22
N ALA A 90 -5.15 -16.70 -10.83
CA ALA A 90 -5.09 -18.04 -10.26
C ALA A 90 -4.27 -18.05 -8.97
N GLU A 91 -3.15 -17.32 -8.94
CA GLU A 91 -2.29 -17.18 -7.76
C GLU A 91 -2.96 -16.36 -6.66
N LEU A 92 -3.72 -15.30 -7.00
CA LEU A 92 -4.57 -14.56 -6.06
C LEU A 92 -5.58 -15.49 -5.38
N ARG A 93 -6.27 -16.33 -6.15
CA ARG A 93 -7.25 -17.27 -5.62
C ARG A 93 -6.57 -18.34 -4.75
N ARG A 94 -5.45 -18.90 -5.20
CA ARG A 94 -4.73 -20.00 -4.53
C ARG A 94 -4.10 -19.56 -3.21
N ILE A 95 -3.49 -18.39 -3.15
CA ILE A 95 -2.72 -17.92 -1.98
C ILE A 95 -3.59 -17.11 -1.03
N TYR A 96 -4.42 -16.21 -1.56
CA TYR A 96 -5.14 -15.21 -0.78
C TYR A 96 -6.66 -15.41 -0.74
N GLN A 97 -7.19 -16.38 -1.48
CA GLN A 97 -8.64 -16.55 -1.69
C GLN A 97 -9.31 -15.25 -2.19
N ILE A 98 -8.60 -14.53 -3.06
CA ILE A 98 -9.09 -13.34 -3.74
C ILE A 98 -9.50 -13.73 -5.15
N ASP A 99 -10.76 -13.43 -5.51
CA ASP A 99 -11.33 -13.84 -6.79
C ASP A 99 -11.02 -12.83 -7.90
N GLY A 100 -9.79 -12.89 -8.39
CA GLY A 100 -9.31 -12.09 -9.51
C GLY A 100 -9.10 -10.60 -9.18
N TYR A 101 -8.86 -9.79 -10.21
CA TYR A 101 -8.47 -8.40 -10.03
C TYR A 101 -9.58 -7.50 -9.47
N ALA A 102 -10.84 -7.81 -9.78
CA ALA A 102 -11.97 -7.02 -9.28
C ALA A 102 -12.12 -7.15 -7.77
N ASP A 103 -12.03 -8.37 -7.24
CA ASP A 103 -12.04 -8.62 -5.80
C ASP A 103 -10.79 -8.03 -5.13
N LEU A 104 -9.61 -8.18 -5.75
CA LEU A 104 -8.38 -7.54 -5.27
C LEU A 104 -8.54 -6.02 -5.13
N GLN A 105 -9.09 -5.36 -6.15
CA GLN A 105 -9.32 -3.92 -6.14
C GLN A 105 -10.21 -3.50 -4.96
N ILE A 106 -11.33 -4.20 -4.74
CA ILE A 106 -12.28 -3.89 -3.67
C ILE A 106 -11.63 -4.04 -2.30
N ARG A 107 -10.98 -5.19 -2.06
CA ARG A 107 -10.34 -5.48 -0.77
C ARG A 107 -9.18 -4.53 -0.48
N TRP A 108 -8.34 -4.27 -1.47
CA TRP A 108 -7.23 -3.33 -1.33
C TRP A 108 -7.73 -1.91 -1.06
N LEU A 109 -8.78 -1.44 -1.74
CA LEU A 109 -9.35 -0.11 -1.47
C LEU A 109 -9.89 0.02 -0.05
N ALA A 110 -10.56 -1.03 0.47
CA ALA A 110 -11.04 -1.06 1.85
C ALA A 110 -9.87 -0.97 2.84
N TYR A 111 -8.82 -1.76 2.60
CA TYR A 111 -7.59 -1.73 3.39
C TYR A 111 -6.91 -0.35 3.35
N ALA A 112 -6.70 0.22 2.16
CA ALA A 112 -5.99 1.48 1.99
C ALA A 112 -6.72 2.63 2.70
N ARG A 113 -8.06 2.65 2.62
CA ARG A 113 -8.88 3.65 3.33
C ARG A 113 -8.81 3.48 4.85
N GLY A 114 -8.80 2.24 5.34
CA GLY A 114 -8.60 1.95 6.76
C GLY A 114 -7.25 2.46 7.27
N LYS A 115 -6.16 2.21 6.53
CA LYS A 115 -4.83 2.71 6.86
C LYS A 115 -4.73 4.23 6.85
N SER A 116 -5.32 4.91 5.87
CA SER A 116 -5.35 6.39 5.86
C SER A 116 -6.10 6.96 7.07
N ALA A 117 -7.18 6.31 7.51
CA ALA A 117 -7.90 6.72 8.72
C ALA A 117 -7.07 6.51 10.00
N GLU A 118 -6.35 5.39 10.13
CA GLU A 118 -5.42 5.13 11.25
C GLU A 118 -4.30 6.19 11.32
N VAL A 119 -3.73 6.58 10.18
CA VAL A 119 -2.67 7.61 10.14
C VAL A 119 -3.20 8.97 10.58
N SER A 120 -4.41 9.32 10.13
CA SER A 120 -5.06 10.59 10.50
C SER A 120 -5.35 10.67 12.01
N THR A 121 -5.88 9.60 12.61
CA THR A 121 -6.18 9.57 14.06
C THR A 121 -4.92 9.64 14.93
N VAL A 122 -3.85 8.94 14.55
CA VAL A 122 -2.56 9.00 15.26
C VAL A 122 -1.91 10.38 15.14
N ALA A 123 -2.02 11.03 13.98
CA ALA A 123 -1.52 12.38 13.77
C ALA A 123 -2.27 13.41 14.65
N GLU A 124 -3.60 13.32 14.71
CA GLU A 124 -4.45 14.15 15.57
C GLU A 124 -4.12 13.98 17.06
N SER A 125 -4.03 12.72 17.54
CA SER A 125 -3.70 12.45 18.95
C SER A 125 -2.30 12.93 19.34
N SER A 126 -1.34 12.85 18.42
CA SER A 126 0.04 13.33 18.65
C SER A 126 0.12 14.86 18.69
N HIS A 127 -0.70 15.54 17.88
CA HIS A 127 -0.78 17.00 17.84
C HIS A 127 -1.46 17.56 19.10
N GLU A 128 -2.52 16.90 19.57
CA GLU A 128 -3.23 17.25 20.81
C GLU A 128 -2.34 17.01 22.04
N ALA A 129 -1.65 15.87 22.13
CA ALA A 129 -0.72 15.59 23.23
C ALA A 129 0.45 16.59 23.29
N THR A 130 1.00 16.99 22.13
CA THR A 130 2.05 18.01 22.06
C THR A 130 1.53 19.38 22.50
N THR A 131 0.30 19.73 22.13
CA THR A 131 -0.36 20.98 22.52
C THR A 131 -0.67 21.03 24.02
N ALA A 132 -1.24 19.96 24.57
CA ALA A 132 -1.56 19.83 25.99
C ALA A 132 -0.31 19.90 26.88
N ARG A 133 0.81 19.29 26.43
CA ARG A 133 2.10 19.35 27.12
C ARG A 133 2.71 20.76 27.09
N ARG A 134 2.50 21.51 26.01
CA ARG A 134 2.93 22.92 25.88
C ARG A 134 2.07 23.87 26.71
N MET A 135 0.81 23.52 26.98
CA MET A 135 -0.12 24.29 27.82
C MET A 135 -0.07 23.90 29.31
N GLY A 136 0.79 22.96 29.70
CA GLY A 136 0.96 22.54 31.10
C GLY A 136 -0.26 21.81 31.69
N LEU A 137 -1.12 21.22 30.85
CA LEU A 137 -2.41 20.65 31.27
C LEU A 137 -2.34 19.16 31.67
N VAL A 138 -1.18 18.51 31.53
CA VAL A 138 -0.98 17.11 31.93
C VAL A 138 -0.27 17.11 33.28
N ARG A 139 -0.97 16.73 34.35
CA ARG A 139 -0.35 16.38 35.64
C ARG A 139 0.00 14.89 35.62
N GLU A 140 1.20 14.56 36.10
CA GLU A 140 1.73 13.20 36.27
C GLU A 140 0.82 12.30 37.11
#